data_AF-A0A7J2Y764-F1
#
_entry.id   AF-A0A7J2Y764-F1
#
_cell.length_a   1.000
_cell.length_b   1.000
_cell.length_c   1.000
_cell.angle_alpha   90.00
_cell.angle_beta   90.00
_cell.angle_gamma   90.00
#
_symmetry.space_group_name_H-M   'P 1'
#
loop_
_entity.id
_entity.type
_entity.pdbx_description
1 polymer ?
#
loop_
_entity_poly.entity_id
_entity_poly.type
_entity_poly.pdbx_seq_one_letter_code
_entity_poly.pdbx_strand_id
1 'polypeptide(L)'
;MPAESERVTIRLPQDKIHSLQQLVKSGDYDTLSDVIRAAIDRFLDFKFSPEYIRKLTVELPKGNVVELQQLVKSGDSVSVEDAIRNAVREYVRRRLHKAIEGAER
;
A
#
# COMPACT_ATOMS: atom_id res chain seq x y z
N MET A 1 9.99 10.80 25.42
CA MET A 1 8.94 10.43 26.39
C MET A 1 8.50 9.02 26.04
N PRO A 2 8.43 8.08 27.00
CA PRO A 2 7.93 6.74 26.70
C PRO A 2 6.47 6.87 26.25
N ALA A 3 6.14 6.33 25.07
CA ALA A 3 4.78 6.37 24.56
C ALA A 3 3.86 5.66 25.55
N GLU A 4 2.83 6.35 26.02
CA GLU A 4 1.76 5.72 26.80
C GLU A 4 1.13 4.63 25.93
N SER A 5 1.25 3.37 26.37
CA SER A 5 0.64 2.24 25.69
C SER A 5 -0.54 1.72 26.51
N GLU A 6 -1.72 1.67 25.92
CA GLU A 6 -2.91 1.10 26.56
C GLU A 6 -3.00 -0.41 26.29
N ARG A 7 -3.37 -1.20 27.31
CA ARG A 7 -3.51 -2.65 27.18
C ARG A 7 -4.88 -3.01 26.63
N VAL A 8 -4.91 -3.58 25.42
CA VAL A 8 -6.11 -4.10 24.79
C VAL A 8 -6.14 -5.63 24.88
N THR A 9 -7.25 -6.21 25.33
CA THR A 9 -7.47 -7.67 25.35
C THR A 9 -8.58 -8.04 24.37
N ILE A 10 -8.27 -8.89 23.40
CA ILE A 10 -9.22 -9.31 22.35
C ILE A 10 -9.34 -10.84 22.30
N ARG A 11 -10.51 -11.33 21.90
CA ARG A 11 -10.73 -12.75 21.57
C ARG A 11 -10.73 -12.91 20.06
N LEU A 12 -9.91 -13.83 19.56
CA LEU A 12 -9.81 -14.13 18.14
C LEU A 12 -10.16 -15.61 17.88
N PRO A 13 -10.82 -15.90 16.75
CA PRO A 13 -11.00 -17.27 16.28
C PRO A 13 -9.67 -18.04 16.14
N GLN A 14 -9.72 -19.35 16.38
CA GLN A 14 -8.52 -20.19 16.46
C GLN A 14 -7.78 -20.30 15.12
N ASP A 15 -8.52 -20.32 14.02
CA ASP A 15 -8.01 -20.26 12.65
C ASP A 15 -7.15 -19.02 12.40
N LYS A 16 -7.61 -17.84 12.84
CA LYS A 16 -6.86 -16.59 12.69
C LYS A 16 -5.60 -16.57 13.54
N ILE A 17 -5.66 -17.09 14.77
CA ILE A 17 -4.48 -17.23 15.63
C ILE A 17 -3.44 -18.13 14.96
N HIS A 18 -3.86 -19.23 14.33
CA HIS A 18 -2.96 -20.13 13.63
C HIS A 18 -2.22 -19.42 12.48
N SER A 19 -2.95 -18.66 11.64
CA SER A 19 -2.33 -17.90 10.55
C SER A 19 -1.35 -16.84 11.04
N LEU A 20 -1.68 -16.13 12.14
CA LEU A 20 -0.77 -15.14 12.73
C LEU A 20 0.49 -15.81 13.31
N GLN A 21 0.36 -17.00 13.91
CA GLN A 21 1.51 -17.78 14.38
C GLN A 21 2.41 -18.24 13.23
N GLN A 22 1.86 -18.55 12.06
CA GLN A 22 2.66 -18.87 10.88
C GLN A 22 3.52 -17.69 10.43
N LEU A 23 3.01 -16.46 10.52
CA LEU A 23 3.76 -15.23 10.19
C LEU A 23 4.90 -14.94 11.20
N VAL A 24 4.73 -15.34 12.45
CA VAL A 24 5.83 -15.27 13.44
C VAL A 24 6.87 -16.36 13.13
N LYS A 25 6.42 -17.56 12.74
CA LYS A 25 7.31 -18.68 12.39
C LYS A 25 8.11 -18.45 11.10
N SER A 26 7.59 -17.70 10.14
CA SER A 26 8.34 -17.31 8.93
C SER A 26 9.47 -16.32 9.23
N GLY A 27 9.49 -15.72 10.43
CA GLY A 27 10.46 -14.71 10.82
C GLY A 27 10.11 -13.30 10.33
N ASP A 28 8.92 -13.11 9.76
CA ASP A 28 8.46 -11.77 9.31
C ASP A 28 8.15 -10.84 10.50
N TYR A 29 7.89 -11.42 11.69
CA TYR A 29 7.56 -10.70 12.92
C TYR A 29 8.10 -11.44 14.15
N ASP A 30 8.57 -10.69 15.15
CA ASP A 30 9.15 -11.26 16.38
C ASP A 30 8.08 -11.86 17.32
N THR A 31 6.93 -11.19 17.45
CA THR A 31 5.84 -11.64 18.33
C THR A 31 4.47 -11.49 17.68
N LEU A 32 3.49 -12.25 18.20
CA LEU A 32 2.08 -12.08 17.81
C LEU A 32 1.59 -10.65 18.04
N SER A 33 2.07 -9.99 19.09
CA SER A 33 1.73 -8.59 19.39
C SER A 33 2.27 -7.65 18.31
N ASP A 34 3.45 -7.90 17.75
CA ASP A 34 3.99 -7.11 16.64
C ASP A 34 3.16 -7.27 15.37
N VAL A 35 2.75 -8.49 15.05
CA VAL A 35 1.85 -8.75 13.90
C VAL A 35 0.54 -7.98 14.07
N ILE A 36 -0.07 -8.02 15.26
CA ILE A 36 -1.33 -7.33 15.53
C ILE A 36 -1.17 -5.81 15.47
N ARG A 37 -0.10 -5.25 16.06
CA ARG A 37 0.19 -3.81 16.00
C ARG A 37 0.37 -3.37 14.55
N ALA A 38 1.21 -4.06 13.78
CA ALA A 38 1.42 -3.74 12.36
C ALA A 38 0.13 -3.86 11.53
N ALA A 39 -0.73 -4.83 11.84
CA ALA A 39 -2.04 -4.97 11.18
C ALA A 39 -2.98 -3.80 11.51
N ILE A 40 -3.01 -3.37 12.78
CA ILE A 40 -3.80 -2.21 13.22
C ILE A 40 -3.28 -0.94 12.55
N ASP A 41 -1.96 -0.70 12.56
CA ASP A 41 -1.36 0.48 11.94
C ASP A 41 -1.69 0.55 10.44
N ARG A 42 -1.53 -0.58 9.71
CA ARG A 42 -1.90 -0.64 8.29
C ARG A 42 -3.40 -0.41 8.06
N PHE A 43 -4.25 -0.91 8.96
CA PHE A 43 -5.69 -0.71 8.87
C PHE A 43 -6.07 0.74 9.13
N LEU A 44 -5.47 1.39 10.12
CA LEU A 44 -5.67 2.81 10.43
C LEU A 44 -5.15 3.68 9.29
N ASP A 45 -3.95 3.41 8.77
CA ASP A 45 -3.40 4.08 7.60
C ASP A 45 -4.32 3.98 6.39
N PHE A 46 -4.96 2.83 6.18
CA PHE A 46 -5.90 2.65 5.09
C PHE A 46 -7.22 3.41 5.31
N LYS A 47 -7.74 3.42 6.54
CA LYS A 47 -9.03 4.06 6.87
C LYS A 47 -8.96 5.57 7.05
N PHE A 48 -7.85 6.07 7.59
CA PHE A 48 -7.62 7.49 7.90
C PHE A 48 -6.66 8.14 6.90
N SER A 49 -6.40 7.51 5.75
CA SER A 49 -5.80 8.22 4.62
C SER A 49 -6.66 9.46 4.31
N PRO A 50 -6.06 10.66 4.11
CA PRO A 50 -6.81 11.89 3.87
C PRO A 50 -7.84 11.72 2.74
N GLU A 51 -8.97 12.44 2.78
CA GLU A 51 -10.05 12.33 1.76
C GLU A 51 -9.56 12.48 0.30
N TYR A 52 -8.47 13.22 0.10
CA TYR A 52 -7.84 13.43 -1.22
C TYR A 52 -6.80 12.36 -1.60
N ILE A 53 -6.53 11.37 -0.75
CA ILE A 53 -5.60 10.26 -1.00
C ILE A 53 -6.32 8.93 -0.80
N ARG A 54 -6.69 8.28 -1.91
CA ARG A 54 -7.20 6.90 -1.89
C ARG A 54 -6.07 5.94 -2.25
N LYS A 55 -5.59 5.16 -1.27
CA LYS A 55 -4.64 4.06 -1.53
C LYS A 55 -5.37 2.93 -2.28
N LEU A 56 -4.88 2.59 -3.47
CA LEU A 56 -5.41 1.50 -4.29
C LEU A 56 -4.36 0.38 -4.34
N THR A 57 -4.74 -0.82 -3.91
CA THR A 57 -3.94 -2.03 -4.12
C THR A 57 -4.24 -2.53 -5.53
N VAL A 58 -3.21 -2.60 -6.38
CA VAL A 58 -3.33 -3.07 -7.76
C VAL A 58 -2.44 -4.29 -7.97
N GLU A 59 -3.01 -5.32 -8.59
CA GLU A 59 -2.24 -6.48 -9.05
C GLU A 59 -1.75 -6.21 -10.47
N LEU A 60 -0.45 -6.41 -10.69
CA LEU A 60 0.19 -6.19 -11.98
C LEU A 60 0.78 -7.51 -12.50
N PRO A 61 0.67 -7.78 -13.82
CA PRO A 61 1.37 -8.89 -14.44
C PRO A 61 2.89 -8.79 -14.20
N LYS A 62 3.55 -9.93 -14.02
CA LYS A 62 4.99 -10.00 -13.74
C LYS A 62 5.84 -9.28 -14.79
N GLY A 63 5.46 -9.34 -16.07
CA GLY A 63 6.16 -8.64 -17.15
C GLY A 63 6.22 -7.12 -16.93
N ASN A 64 5.08 -6.50 -16.62
CA ASN A 64 4.98 -5.07 -16.36
C ASN A 64 5.79 -4.66 -15.11
N VAL A 65 5.89 -5.53 -14.10
CA VAL A 65 6.73 -5.27 -12.92
C VAL A 65 8.21 -5.23 -13.30
N VAL A 66 8.66 -6.09 -14.21
CA VAL A 66 10.06 -6.09 -14.69
C VAL A 66 10.37 -4.82 -15.47
N GLU A 67 9.46 -4.36 -16.32
CA GLU A 67 9.61 -3.09 -17.05
C GLU A 67 9.67 -1.89 -16.10
N LEU A 68 8.80 -1.85 -15.09
CA LEU A 68 8.84 -0.80 -14.07
C LEU A 68 10.15 -0.83 -13.26
N GLN A 69 10.71 -2.01 -12.99
CA GLN A 69 12.02 -2.12 -12.35
C GLN A 69 13.15 -1.61 -13.25
N GLN A 70 13.04 -1.74 -14.57
CA GLN A 70 14.01 -1.16 -15.50
C GLN A 70 14.00 0.37 -15.46
N LEU A 71 12.82 0.99 -15.36
CA LEU A 71 12.68 2.45 -15.18
C LEU A 71 13.33 2.96 -13.90
N VAL A 72 13.30 2.15 -12.83
CA VAL A 72 14.03 2.48 -11.60
C VAL A 72 15.53 2.37 -11.82
N LYS A 73 15.98 1.32 -12.51
CA LYS A 73 17.41 1.10 -12.80
C LYS A 73 18.00 2.15 -13.76
N SER A 74 17.22 2.66 -14.71
CA SER A 74 17.65 3.75 -15.60
C SER A 74 17.73 5.11 -14.90
N GLY A 75 17.19 5.21 -13.67
CA GLY A 75 17.13 6.46 -12.91
C GLY A 75 15.94 7.36 -13.28
N ASP A 76 15.03 6.88 -14.14
CA ASP A 76 13.84 7.64 -14.55
C ASP A 76 12.78 7.72 -13.44
N SER A 77 12.87 6.85 -12.43
CA SER A 77 11.97 6.87 -11.27
C SER A 77 12.69 6.40 -10.01
N VAL A 78 12.29 6.94 -8.85
CA VAL A 78 12.93 6.63 -7.57
C VAL A 78 12.54 5.23 -7.06
N SER A 79 11.33 4.78 -7.40
CA SER A 79 10.82 3.45 -7.06
C SER A 79 9.78 2.99 -8.07
N VAL A 80 9.41 1.69 -8.01
CA VAL A 80 8.33 1.14 -8.84
C VAL A 80 7.00 1.85 -8.57
N GLU A 81 6.74 2.20 -7.31
CA GLU A 81 5.53 2.94 -6.91
C GLU A 81 5.53 4.36 -7.47
N ASP A 82 6.69 5.02 -7.52
CA ASP A 82 6.86 6.34 -8.12
C ASP A 82 6.66 6.31 -9.64
N ALA A 83 7.20 5.29 -10.32
CA ALA A 83 6.98 5.07 -11.75
C ALA A 83 5.49 4.90 -12.07
N ILE A 84 4.76 4.10 -11.27
CA ILE A 84 3.31 3.93 -11.41
C ILE A 84 2.58 5.26 -11.18
N ARG A 85 2.94 6.01 -10.13
CA ARG A 85 2.33 7.30 -9.81
C ARG A 85 2.50 8.30 -10.96
N ASN A 86 3.69 8.38 -11.54
CA ASN A 86 3.98 9.27 -12.66
C ASN A 86 3.20 8.88 -13.91
N ALA A 87 3.16 7.59 -14.24
CA ALA A 87 2.38 7.08 -15.37
C ALA A 87 0.88 7.38 -15.23
N VAL A 88 0.30 7.13 -14.05
CA VAL A 88 -1.12 7.42 -13.77
C VAL A 88 -1.38 8.92 -13.82
N ARG A 89 -0.52 9.75 -13.24
CA ARG A 89 -0.65 11.23 -13.27
C ARG A 89 -0.67 11.75 -14.70
N GLU A 90 0.26 11.29 -15.53
CA GLU A 90 0.37 11.73 -16.92
C GLU A 90 -0.84 11.25 -17.76
N TYR A 91 -1.29 10.00 -17.56
CA TYR A 91 -2.48 9.48 -18.20
C TYR A 91 -3.74 10.29 -17.85
N VAL A 92 -3.96 10.56 -16.56
CA VAL A 92 -5.10 11.36 -16.08
C VAL A 92 -5.02 12.78 -16.62
N ARG A 93 -3.85 13.42 -16.59
CA ARG A 93 -3.64 14.77 -17.15
C ARG A 93 -4.04 14.83 -18.62
N ARG A 94 -3.55 13.91 -19.45
CA ARG A 94 -3.88 13.84 -20.88
C ARG A 94 -5.36 13.58 -21.13
N ARG A 95 -5.99 12.72 -20.32
CA ARG A 95 -7.40 12.36 -20.47
C ARG A 95 -8.33 13.49 -20.04
N LEU A 96 -8.00 14.21 -18.98
CA LEU A 96 -8.74 15.40 -18.55
C LEU A 96 -8.64 16.52 -19.59
N HIS A 97 -7.45 16.78 -20.13
CA HIS A 97 -7.27 17.79 -21.18
C HIS A 97 -8.16 17.52 -22.40
N LYS A 98 -8.19 16.27 -22.88
CA LYS A 98 -9.07 15.85 -23.98
C LYS A 98 -10.55 15.97 -23.66
N ALA A 99 -10.95 15.69 -22.41
CA ALA A 99 -12.35 15.80 -22.00
C ALA A 99 -12.81 17.26 -21.91
N ILE A 100 -11.93 18.17 -21.49
CA ILE A 100 -12.19 19.61 -21.42
C ILE A 100 -12.23 20.21 -22.84
N GLU A 101 -11.25 19.91 -23.69
CA GLU A 101 -11.22 20.37 -25.10
C GLU A 101 -12.41 19.84 -25.93
N GLY A 102 -12.93 18.65 -25.58
CA GLY A 102 -14.13 18.08 -26.21
C GLY A 102 -15.44 18.66 -25.67
N ALA A 103 -15.44 19.29 -24.51
CA ALA A 103 -16.64 19.92 -23.91
C ALA A 103 -16.81 21.39 -24.32
N GLU A 104 -15.75 22.03 -24.84
CA GLU A 104 -15.75 23.41 -25.36
C GLU A 104 -16.04 23.51 -26.87
N ARG A 105 -16.42 22.41 -27.52
CA ARG A 105 -16.82 22.36 -28.95
C ARG A 105 -18.31 22.11 -29.15
#